data_AF-A0A7Y7DD80-F1
#
_entry.id   AF-A0A7Y7DD80-F1
#
_cell.length_a   1.000
_cell.length_b   1.000
_cell.length_c   1.000
_cell.angle_alpha   90.00
_cell.angle_beta   90.00
_cell.angle_gamma   90.00
#
_symmetry.space_group_name_H-M   'P 1'
#
loop_
_entity.id
_entity.type
_entity.pdbx_description
1 polymer ?
#
loop_
_entity_poly.entity_id
_entity_poly.type
_entity_poly.pdbx_seq_one_letter_code
_entity_poly.pdbx_strand_id
1 'polypeptide(L)'
;MIPEDRLYQILQRFEFLEASMSQGTGDIVALGREYAELRPVVDQIRGYQSLRSQISEAEEMLADPEMKALAEEELPGLKAALPEAEEALQIALLPKDAADTGSAIIEIRPGTGGDEAGLFAGDLLRMYQRYSEAKGWQFEIIELSEGELGGVKEVVANIKGEGVFARMKFESGVHRVQRVPETESGGRIHTSAATVAVLPEAQDVDIEINANDIRIDTMRSSGAGGQHVNTTDSA
;
A
#
# COMPACT_ATOMS: atom_id res chain seq x y z
N MET A 1 -21.13 15.07 4.67
CA MET A 1 -20.95 16.29 3.87
C MET A 1 -19.47 16.48 3.66
N ILE A 2 -19.04 16.35 2.40
CA ILE A 2 -17.64 16.46 1.99
C ILE A 2 -17.21 17.94 2.10
N PRO A 3 -16.06 18.28 2.72
CA PRO A 3 -15.63 19.67 2.83
C PRO A 3 -15.25 20.25 1.45
N GLU A 4 -16.00 21.26 0.99
CA GLU A 4 -15.75 21.92 -0.32
C GLU A 4 -14.35 22.51 -0.42
N ASP A 5 -13.83 23.11 0.65
CA ASP A 5 -12.48 23.67 0.70
C ASP A 5 -11.41 22.61 0.36
N ARG A 6 -11.62 21.37 0.79
CA ARG A 6 -10.70 20.26 0.51
C ARG A 6 -10.74 19.86 -0.96
N LEU A 7 -11.92 19.83 -1.57
CA LEU A 7 -12.07 19.56 -3.00
C LEU A 7 -11.38 20.64 -3.84
N TYR A 8 -11.57 21.89 -3.45
CA TYR A 8 -10.94 23.04 -4.11
C TYR A 8 -9.42 22.99 -4.04
N GLN A 9 -8.84 22.66 -2.88
CA GLN A 9 -7.39 22.49 -2.72
C GLN A 9 -6.83 21.39 -3.63
N ILE A 10 -7.53 20.25 -3.74
CA ILE A 10 -7.12 19.14 -4.60
C ILE A 10 -7.14 19.56 -6.08
N LEU A 11 -8.20 20.23 -6.52
CA LEU A 11 -8.33 20.74 -7.89
C LEU A 11 -7.24 21.77 -8.22
N GLN A 12 -6.99 22.73 -7.33
CA GLN A 12 -5.91 23.71 -7.49
C GLN A 12 -4.53 23.05 -7.58
N ARG A 13 -4.27 22.04 -6.74
CA ARG A 13 -3.01 21.29 -6.79
C ARG A 13 -2.87 20.59 -8.14
N PHE A 14 -3.92 19.94 -8.62
CA PHE A 14 -3.92 19.27 -9.91
C PHE A 14 -3.65 20.21 -11.09
N GLU A 15 -4.31 21.38 -11.12
CA GLU A 15 -4.07 22.41 -12.14
C GLU A 15 -2.64 22.95 -12.08
N PHE A 16 -2.10 23.14 -10.87
CA PHE A 16 -0.71 23.52 -10.67
C PHE A 16 0.27 22.48 -11.24
N LEU A 17 0.01 21.19 -11.03
CA LEU A 17 0.82 20.10 -11.58
C LEU A 17 0.79 20.10 -13.12
N GLU A 18 -0.39 20.26 -13.74
CA GLU A 18 -0.53 20.36 -15.21
C GLU A 18 0.28 21.53 -15.77
N ALA A 19 0.17 22.70 -15.14
CA ALA A 19 0.88 23.90 -15.56
C ALA A 19 2.41 23.74 -15.41
N SER A 20 2.86 23.19 -14.29
CA SER A 20 4.30 23.00 -14.01
C SER A 20 4.93 21.98 -14.97
N MET A 21 4.25 20.87 -15.23
CA MET A 21 4.69 19.87 -16.21
C MET A 21 4.72 20.43 -17.63
N SER A 22 3.71 21.21 -18.03
CA SER A 22 3.67 21.85 -19.36
C SER A 22 4.78 22.88 -19.56
N GLN A 23 5.19 23.58 -18.49
CA GLN A 23 6.28 24.54 -18.51
C GLN A 23 7.67 23.90 -18.36
N GLY A 24 7.72 22.60 -18.01
CA GLY A 24 8.98 21.87 -17.77
C GLY A 24 9.75 22.35 -16.54
N THR A 25 9.05 22.86 -15.53
CA THR A 25 9.66 23.38 -14.29
C THR A 25 9.64 22.33 -13.19
N GLY A 26 10.72 22.25 -12.40
CA GLY A 26 10.85 21.31 -11.28
C GLY A 26 11.26 19.89 -11.69
N ASP A 27 11.07 18.93 -10.77
CA ASP A 27 11.32 17.51 -11.02
C ASP A 27 10.11 16.89 -11.76
N ILE A 28 10.22 16.82 -13.09
CA ILE A 28 9.17 16.31 -13.97
C ILE A 28 8.75 14.88 -13.61
N VAL A 29 9.68 14.06 -13.11
CA VAL A 29 9.38 12.66 -12.76
C VAL A 29 8.52 12.62 -11.49
N ALA A 30 8.90 13.38 -10.46
CA ALA A 30 8.13 13.46 -9.23
C ALA A 30 6.73 14.08 -9.48
N LEU A 31 6.66 15.17 -10.25
CA LEU A 31 5.40 15.82 -10.60
C LEU A 31 4.48 14.91 -11.42
N GLY A 32 5.03 14.13 -12.35
CA GLY A 32 4.27 13.18 -13.15
C GLY A 32 3.65 12.05 -12.33
N ARG A 33 4.35 11.58 -11.29
CA ARG A 33 3.80 10.59 -10.34
C ARG A 33 2.65 11.17 -9.53
N GLU A 34 2.84 12.34 -8.93
CA GLU A 34 1.79 13.00 -8.14
C GLU A 34 0.56 13.31 -9.01
N TYR A 35 0.77 13.74 -10.27
CA TYR A 35 -0.31 13.96 -11.22
C TYR A 35 -1.11 12.69 -11.50
N ALA A 36 -0.42 11.57 -11.76
CA ALA A 36 -1.05 10.29 -11.99
C ALA A 36 -1.84 9.78 -10.76
N GLU A 37 -1.35 10.06 -9.55
CA GLU A 37 -2.02 9.70 -8.30
C GLU A 37 -3.27 10.53 -8.01
N LEU A 38 -3.23 11.83 -8.32
CA LEU A 38 -4.36 12.75 -8.09
C LEU A 38 -5.44 12.63 -9.17
N ARG A 39 -5.10 12.21 -10.39
CA ARG A 39 -6.03 12.15 -11.53
C ARG A 39 -7.34 11.40 -11.22
N PRO A 40 -7.32 10.18 -10.65
CA PRO A 40 -8.55 9.46 -10.35
C PRO A 40 -9.43 10.18 -9.31
N VAL A 41 -8.82 10.84 -8.34
CA VAL A 41 -9.54 11.61 -7.30
C VAL A 41 -10.20 12.83 -7.94
N VAL A 42 -9.48 13.55 -8.80
CA VAL A 42 -10.00 14.72 -9.52
C VAL A 42 -11.16 14.34 -10.44
N ASP A 43 -11.07 13.21 -11.14
CA ASP A 43 -12.16 12.74 -12.00
C ASP A 43 -13.42 12.42 -11.17
N GLN A 44 -13.28 11.87 -9.95
CA GLN A 44 -14.40 11.67 -9.02
C GLN A 44 -14.99 13.01 -8.52
N ILE A 45 -14.14 13.99 -8.19
CA ILE A 45 -14.58 15.34 -7.77
C ILE A 45 -15.41 15.99 -8.88
N ARG A 46 -14.90 15.98 -10.11
CA ARG A 46 -15.59 16.55 -11.27
C ARG A 46 -16.91 15.85 -11.56
N GLY A 47 -16.95 14.51 -11.45
CA GLY A 47 -18.19 13.75 -11.59
C GLY A 47 -19.24 14.13 -10.54
N TYR A 48 -18.84 14.22 -9.27
CA TYR A 48 -19.72 14.65 -8.18
C TYR A 48 -20.24 16.09 -8.36
N GLN A 49 -19.36 17.03 -8.73
CA GLN A 49 -19.74 18.42 -8.97
C GLN A 49 -20.69 18.55 -10.18
N SER A 50 -20.41 17.81 -11.27
CA SER A 50 -21.28 17.76 -12.44
C SER A 50 -22.67 17.24 -12.07
N LEU A 51 -22.76 16.18 -11.28
CA LEU A 51 -24.04 15.61 -10.87
C LEU A 51 -24.83 16.60 -9.99
N ARG A 52 -24.16 17.31 -9.08
CA ARG A 52 -24.79 18.38 -8.30
C ARG A 52 -25.27 19.55 -9.16
N SER A 53 -24.51 19.94 -10.18
CA SER A 53 -24.93 20.98 -11.13
C SER A 53 -26.17 20.55 -11.89
N GLN A 54 -26.17 19.32 -12.43
CA GLN A 54 -27.31 18.75 -13.16
C GLN A 54 -28.58 18.67 -12.29
N ILE A 55 -28.45 18.29 -11.02
CA ILE A 55 -29.58 18.30 -10.08
C ILE A 55 -30.10 19.74 -9.88
N SER A 56 -29.21 20.71 -9.67
CA SER A 56 -29.60 22.11 -9.48
C SER A 56 -30.29 22.67 -10.73
N GLU A 57 -29.74 22.42 -11.92
CA GLU A 57 -30.29 22.84 -13.21
C GLU A 57 -31.67 22.20 -13.45
N ALA A 58 -31.82 20.90 -13.18
CA ALA A 58 -33.10 20.22 -13.31
C ALA A 58 -34.13 20.70 -12.27
N GLU A 59 -33.70 21.06 -11.05
CA GLU A 59 -34.58 21.69 -10.05
C GLU A 59 -35.05 23.08 -10.49
N GLU A 60 -34.20 23.87 -11.17
CA GLU A 60 -34.59 25.14 -11.76
C GLU A 60 -35.58 24.97 -12.92
N MET A 61 -35.40 23.94 -13.76
CA MET A 61 -36.31 23.60 -14.86
C MET A 61 -37.73 23.26 -14.39
N LEU A 62 -37.93 22.82 -13.13
CA LEU A 62 -39.27 22.59 -12.58
C LEU A 62 -40.14 23.86 -12.51
N ALA A 63 -39.52 25.04 -12.51
CA ALA A 63 -40.22 26.32 -12.49
C ALA A 63 -40.78 26.71 -13.87
N ASP A 64 -40.26 26.13 -14.95
CA ASP A 64 -40.71 26.39 -16.32
C ASP A 64 -41.72 25.31 -16.77
N PRO A 65 -42.99 25.66 -17.05
CA PRO A 65 -44.02 24.71 -17.49
C PRO A 65 -43.67 23.91 -18.74
N GLU A 66 -42.84 24.45 -19.64
CA GLU A 66 -42.43 23.76 -20.87
C GLU A 66 -41.33 22.72 -20.61
N MET A 67 -40.47 22.97 -19.61
CA MET A 67 -39.34 22.09 -19.25
C MET A 67 -39.63 21.15 -18.08
N LYS A 68 -40.71 21.39 -17.33
CA LYS A 68 -41.07 20.65 -16.13
C LYS A 68 -41.18 19.14 -16.34
N ALA A 69 -41.76 18.70 -17.45
CA ALA A 69 -41.91 17.27 -17.75
C ALA A 69 -40.56 16.56 -17.93
N LEU A 70 -39.58 17.24 -18.52
CA LEU A 70 -38.21 16.74 -18.68
C LEU A 70 -37.51 16.63 -17.32
N ALA A 71 -37.62 17.67 -16.49
CA ALA A 71 -37.03 17.68 -15.16
C ALA A 71 -37.60 16.59 -14.23
N GLU A 72 -38.92 16.34 -14.29
CA GLU A 72 -39.56 15.26 -13.53
C GLU A 72 -39.10 13.86 -13.95
N GLU A 73 -38.68 13.69 -15.21
CA GLU A 73 -38.11 12.44 -15.73
C GLU A 73 -36.64 12.25 -15.31
N GLU A 74 -35.82 13.31 -15.35
CA GLU A 74 -34.37 13.23 -15.10
C GLU A 74 -33.99 13.24 -13.61
N LEU A 75 -34.68 14.03 -12.78
CA LEU A 75 -34.35 14.23 -11.36
C LEU A 75 -34.27 12.94 -10.54
N PRO A 76 -35.17 11.95 -10.68
CA PRO A 76 -35.10 10.71 -9.92
C PRO A 76 -33.79 9.94 -10.15
N GLY A 77 -33.32 9.88 -11.41
CA GLY A 77 -32.07 9.20 -11.77
C GLY A 77 -30.85 9.92 -11.20
N LEU A 78 -30.81 11.25 -11.33
CA LEU A 78 -29.72 12.06 -10.78
C LEU A 78 -29.65 11.97 -9.25
N LYS A 79 -30.79 12.04 -8.57
CA LYS A 79 -30.86 11.91 -7.11
C LYS A 79 -30.52 10.50 -6.61
N ALA A 80 -30.78 9.47 -7.42
CA ALA A 80 -30.36 8.10 -7.11
C ALA A 80 -28.85 7.88 -7.28
N ALA A 81 -28.21 8.56 -8.24
CA ALA A 81 -26.77 8.46 -8.49
C ALA A 81 -25.92 9.27 -7.49
N LEU A 82 -26.49 10.30 -6.86
CA LEU A 82 -25.75 11.20 -5.97
C LEU A 82 -25.13 10.50 -4.74
N PRO A 83 -25.84 9.61 -4.02
CA PRO A 83 -25.27 8.91 -2.87
C PRO A 83 -24.07 8.01 -3.26
N GLU A 84 -24.15 7.32 -4.39
CA GLU A 84 -23.07 6.45 -4.87
C GLU A 84 -21.82 7.27 -5.23
N ALA A 85 -22.01 8.41 -5.91
CA ALA A 85 -20.93 9.33 -6.23
C ALA A 85 -20.32 9.97 -4.96
N GLU A 86 -21.14 10.31 -3.96
CA GLU A 86 -20.67 10.86 -2.68
C GLU A 86 -19.85 9.82 -1.90
N GLU A 87 -20.30 8.56 -1.83
CA GLU A 87 -19.58 7.47 -1.17
C GLU A 87 -18.24 7.18 -1.87
N ALA A 88 -18.26 7.05 -3.20
CA ALA A 88 -17.04 6.84 -3.98
C ALA A 88 -16.02 7.98 -3.78
N LEU A 89 -16.49 9.23 -3.75
CA LEU A 89 -15.63 10.38 -3.48
C LEU A 89 -15.10 10.38 -2.04
N GLN A 90 -15.91 10.03 -1.03
CA GLN A 90 -15.45 9.91 0.35
C GLN A 90 -14.32 8.89 0.50
N ILE A 91 -14.45 7.73 -0.15
CA ILE A 91 -13.41 6.70 -0.17
C ILE A 91 -12.14 7.22 -0.87
N ALA A 92 -12.29 7.90 -2.01
CA ALA A 92 -11.17 8.46 -2.76
C ALA A 92 -10.42 9.56 -1.99
N LEU A 93 -11.09 10.27 -1.08
CA LEU A 93 -10.51 11.30 -0.22
C LEU A 93 -9.83 10.75 1.05
N LEU A 94 -9.90 9.44 1.30
CA LEU A 94 -9.15 8.84 2.39
C LEU A 94 -7.65 8.99 2.10
N PRO A 95 -6.85 9.48 3.06
CA PRO A 95 -5.41 9.58 2.89
C PRO A 95 -4.85 8.18 2.60
N LYS A 96 -4.17 8.04 1.47
CA LYS A 96 -3.38 6.83 1.19
C LYS A 96 -2.20 6.81 2.16
N ASP A 97 -1.93 5.67 2.78
CA ASP A 97 -0.69 5.49 3.50
C ASP A 97 0.47 5.52 2.49
N ALA A 98 1.58 6.18 2.82
CA ALA A 98 2.76 6.16 1.93
C ALA A 98 3.22 4.72 1.66
N ALA A 99 3.04 3.83 2.64
CA ALA A 99 3.31 2.41 2.54
C ALA A 99 2.37 1.67 1.56
N ASP A 100 1.16 2.18 1.31
CA ASP A 100 0.13 1.51 0.51
C ASP A 100 0.49 1.44 -0.99
N THR A 101 1.46 2.22 -1.45
CA THR A 101 1.87 2.26 -2.87
C THR A 101 2.94 1.25 -3.23
N GLY A 102 3.68 0.73 -2.23
CA GLY A 102 4.88 -0.05 -2.43
C GLY A 102 4.71 -1.58 -2.46
N SER A 103 5.83 -2.25 -2.72
CA SER A 103 6.01 -3.68 -2.54
C SER A 103 5.76 -4.11 -1.09
N ALA A 104 5.64 -5.41 -0.85
CA ALA A 104 5.52 -5.96 0.50
C ALA A 104 6.49 -7.11 0.74
N ILE A 105 6.97 -7.20 1.98
CA ILE A 105 7.61 -8.39 2.51
C ILE A 105 6.53 -9.27 3.13
N ILE A 106 6.44 -10.52 2.70
CA ILE A 106 5.61 -11.54 3.32
C ILE A 106 6.49 -12.54 4.07
N GLU A 107 6.07 -12.85 5.29
CA GLU A 107 6.71 -13.84 6.14
C GLU A 107 5.67 -14.87 6.57
N ILE A 108 5.93 -16.15 6.30
CA ILE A 108 5.03 -17.25 6.64
C ILE A 108 5.75 -18.18 7.60
N ARG A 109 5.17 -18.37 8.79
CA ARG A 109 5.69 -19.27 9.83
C ARG A 109 4.62 -20.29 10.25
N PRO A 110 4.95 -21.58 10.34
CA PRO A 110 4.08 -22.57 10.96
C PRO A 110 3.79 -22.21 12.43
N GLY A 111 2.55 -22.43 12.84
CA GLY A 111 2.11 -22.32 14.23
C GLY A 111 1.87 -23.70 14.85
N THR A 112 0.74 -23.85 15.53
CA THR A 112 0.33 -25.12 16.13
C THR A 112 -0.02 -26.16 15.06
N GLY A 113 0.50 -27.38 15.19
CA GLY A 113 0.19 -28.47 14.25
C GLY A 113 1.38 -29.34 13.84
N GLY A 114 2.60 -29.00 14.30
CA GLY A 114 3.80 -29.78 13.97
C GLY A 114 4.05 -29.79 12.46
N ASP A 115 4.38 -30.96 11.90
CA ASP A 115 4.68 -31.12 10.48
C ASP A 115 3.54 -30.68 9.56
N GLU A 116 2.29 -30.86 9.99
CA GLU A 116 1.11 -30.42 9.25
C GLU A 116 1.06 -28.89 9.10
N ALA A 117 1.49 -28.15 10.12
CA ALA A 117 1.58 -26.69 10.03
C ALA A 117 2.66 -26.27 9.02
N GLY A 118 3.74 -27.04 8.89
CA GLY A 118 4.77 -26.84 7.87
C GLY A 118 4.27 -27.09 6.45
N LEU A 119 3.49 -28.15 6.25
CA LEU A 119 2.82 -28.42 4.97
C LEU A 119 1.82 -27.31 4.62
N PHE A 120 1.02 -26.87 5.60
CA PHE A 120 0.07 -25.77 5.40
C PHE A 120 0.78 -24.43 5.09
N ALA A 121 1.92 -24.14 5.72
CA ALA A 121 2.73 -22.98 5.36
C ALA A 121 3.23 -23.05 3.91
N GLY A 122 3.57 -24.25 3.42
CA GLY A 122 3.89 -24.49 2.01
C GLY A 122 2.71 -24.25 1.06
N ASP A 123 1.51 -24.64 1.47
CA ASP A 123 0.28 -24.36 0.71
C ASP A 123 0.03 -22.85 0.59
N LEU A 124 0.21 -22.10 1.69
CA LEU A 124 0.10 -20.63 1.71
C LEU A 124 1.16 -19.98 0.82
N LEU A 125 2.42 -20.43 0.89
CA LEU A 125 3.49 -19.95 -0.01
C LEU A 125 3.10 -20.11 -1.48
N ARG A 126 2.65 -21.31 -1.86
CA ARG A 126 2.20 -21.61 -3.23
C ARG A 126 0.97 -20.79 -3.63
N MET A 127 0.05 -20.54 -2.70
CA MET A 127 -1.12 -19.69 -2.92
C MET A 127 -0.69 -18.25 -3.23
N TYR A 128 0.19 -17.65 -2.42
CA TYR A 128 0.65 -16.28 -2.62
C TYR A 128 1.54 -16.11 -3.86
N GLN A 129 2.35 -17.11 -4.21
CA GLN A 129 3.08 -17.12 -5.49
C GLN A 129 2.11 -17.02 -6.68
N ARG A 130 1.10 -17.88 -6.73
CA ARG A 130 0.09 -17.86 -7.81
C ARG A 130 -0.75 -16.60 -7.81
N TYR A 131 -1.09 -16.08 -6.63
CA TYR A 131 -1.81 -14.82 -6.51
C TYR A 131 -1.01 -13.65 -7.08
N SER A 132 0.29 -13.61 -6.78
CA SER A 132 1.21 -12.59 -7.27
C SER A 132 1.36 -12.66 -8.79
N GLU A 133 1.55 -13.86 -9.35
CA GLU A 133 1.58 -14.09 -10.81
C GLU A 133 0.29 -13.60 -11.50
N ALA A 134 -0.87 -13.93 -10.93
CA ALA A 134 -2.16 -13.51 -11.48
C ALA A 134 -2.38 -11.98 -11.44
N LYS A 135 -1.68 -11.28 -10.53
CA LYS A 135 -1.67 -9.81 -10.43
C LYS A 135 -0.56 -9.16 -11.26
N GLY A 136 0.30 -9.94 -11.90
CA GLY A 136 1.47 -9.42 -12.61
C GLY A 136 2.57 -8.90 -11.68
N TRP A 137 2.53 -9.28 -10.40
CA TRP A 137 3.57 -8.95 -9.43
C TRP A 137 4.70 -9.96 -9.48
N GLN A 138 5.90 -9.52 -9.13
CA GLN A 138 7.08 -10.38 -9.07
C GLN A 138 7.27 -10.91 -7.64
N PHE A 139 7.31 -12.24 -7.49
CA PHE A 139 7.51 -12.90 -6.20
C PHE A 139 8.96 -13.39 -6.09
N GLU A 140 9.74 -12.84 -5.17
CA GLU A 140 11.15 -13.17 -4.94
C GLU A 140 11.33 -13.76 -3.53
N ILE A 141 11.79 -15.00 -3.43
CA ILE A 141 12.14 -15.60 -2.13
C ILE A 141 13.45 -15.00 -1.65
N ILE A 142 13.44 -14.43 -0.44
CA ILE A 142 14.63 -13.93 0.25
C ILE A 142 15.25 -15.07 1.07
N GLU A 143 14.42 -15.73 1.87
CA GLU A 143 14.84 -16.82 2.75
C GLU A 143 13.77 -17.92 2.75
N LEU A 144 14.22 -19.17 2.71
CA LEU A 144 13.37 -20.34 2.77
C LEU A 144 14.05 -21.42 3.59
N SER A 145 13.45 -21.79 4.71
CA SER A 145 13.82 -22.95 5.50
C SER A 145 12.79 -24.06 5.28
N GLU A 146 13.25 -25.20 4.77
CA GLU A 146 12.41 -26.36 4.51
C GLU A 146 12.19 -27.21 5.77
N GLY A 147 11.06 -27.92 5.81
CA GLY A 147 10.73 -28.91 6.83
C GLY A 147 11.35 -30.29 6.57
N GLU A 148 11.46 -31.11 7.61
CA GLU A 148 12.08 -32.45 7.54
C GLU A 148 11.24 -33.48 6.76
N LEU A 149 9.91 -33.33 6.79
CA LEU A 149 8.95 -34.20 6.11
C LEU A 149 8.33 -33.52 4.86
N GLY A 150 8.99 -32.47 4.36
CA GLY A 150 8.41 -31.54 3.38
C GLY A 150 7.71 -30.36 4.05
N GLY A 151 7.31 -29.39 3.23
CA GLY A 151 6.74 -28.13 3.71
C GLY A 151 7.80 -27.10 4.15
N VAL A 152 7.35 -26.06 4.83
CA VAL A 152 8.14 -24.86 5.13
C VAL A 152 8.21 -24.64 6.64
N LYS A 153 9.41 -24.53 7.21
CA LYS A 153 9.62 -24.08 8.60
C LYS A 153 9.58 -22.56 8.72
N GLU A 154 10.04 -21.86 7.70
CA GLU A 154 10.01 -20.40 7.61
C GLU A 154 10.21 -19.99 6.15
N VAL A 155 9.48 -18.97 5.69
CA VAL A 155 9.76 -18.32 4.40
C VAL A 155 9.58 -16.83 4.54
N VAL A 156 10.53 -16.09 3.98
CA VAL A 156 10.49 -14.64 3.78
C VAL A 156 10.60 -14.38 2.28
N ALA A 157 9.66 -13.62 1.74
CA ALA A 157 9.66 -13.26 0.33
C ALA A 157 9.32 -11.78 0.13
N ASN A 158 9.93 -11.18 -0.90
CA ASN A 158 9.59 -9.85 -1.39
C ASN A 158 8.62 -9.99 -2.57
N ILE A 159 7.48 -9.31 -2.48
CA ILE A 159 6.50 -9.23 -3.56
C ILE A 159 6.57 -7.82 -4.14
N LYS A 160 7.24 -7.70 -5.29
CA LYS A 160 7.47 -6.43 -5.97
C LYS A 160 6.33 -6.10 -6.92
N GLY A 161 5.83 -4.88 -6.80
CA GLY A 161 4.76 -4.36 -7.64
C GLY A 161 4.12 -3.12 -7.04
N GLU A 162 3.31 -2.43 -7.86
CA GLU A 162 2.53 -1.28 -7.40
C GLU A 162 1.32 -1.75 -6.57
N GLY A 163 1.13 -1.15 -5.40
CA GLY A 163 -0.04 -1.38 -4.54
C GLY A 163 -0.09 -2.75 -3.85
N VAL A 164 1.05 -3.47 -3.77
CA VAL A 164 1.12 -4.80 -3.16
C VAL A 164 0.75 -4.74 -1.69
N PHE A 165 1.39 -3.85 -0.92
CA PHE A 165 1.17 -3.76 0.51
C PHE A 165 -0.27 -3.36 0.85
N ALA A 166 -0.85 -2.37 0.16
CA ALA A 166 -2.24 -1.96 0.36
C ALA A 166 -3.23 -3.13 0.22
N ARG A 167 -2.96 -4.04 -0.71
CA ARG A 167 -3.80 -5.20 -0.96
C ARG A 167 -3.56 -6.30 0.06
N MET A 168 -2.29 -6.57 0.40
CA MET A 168 -1.91 -7.72 1.21
C MET A 168 -1.91 -7.44 2.72
N LYS A 169 -1.99 -6.19 3.18
CA LYS A 169 -1.99 -5.85 4.62
C LYS A 169 -3.08 -6.55 5.44
N PHE A 170 -4.17 -6.94 4.79
CA PHE A 170 -5.29 -7.68 5.41
C PHE A 170 -5.05 -9.18 5.55
N GLU A 171 -3.99 -9.71 4.94
CA GLU A 171 -3.57 -11.11 5.04
C GLU A 171 -2.75 -11.38 6.30
N SER A 172 -2.26 -10.32 6.95
CA SER A 172 -1.53 -10.41 8.22
C SER A 172 -2.40 -11.01 9.32
N GLY A 173 -1.96 -12.11 9.91
CA GLY A 173 -2.67 -12.77 11.00
C GLY A 173 -2.44 -14.28 11.05
N VAL A 174 -3.30 -14.95 11.82
CA VAL A 174 -3.27 -16.40 11.99
C VAL A 174 -4.26 -17.04 11.04
N HIS A 175 -3.76 -17.93 10.20
CA HIS A 175 -4.52 -18.74 9.26
C HIS A 175 -4.75 -20.13 9.85
N ARG A 176 -5.98 -20.63 9.77
CA ARG A 176 -6.38 -21.93 10.34
C ARG A 176 -6.76 -22.90 9.23
N VAL A 177 -6.30 -24.14 9.37
CA VAL A 177 -6.69 -25.26 8.49
C VAL A 177 -7.28 -26.40 9.32
N GLN A 178 -8.29 -27.07 8.75
CA GLN A 178 -8.86 -28.30 9.29
C GLN A 178 -8.93 -29.35 8.20
N ARG A 179 -8.12 -30.40 8.30
CA ARG A 179 -8.12 -31.52 7.36
C ARG A 179 -7.59 -32.78 8.02
N VAL A 180 -7.66 -33.91 7.33
CA VAL A 180 -6.94 -35.13 7.70
C VAL A 180 -5.49 -34.95 7.21
N PRO A 181 -4.50 -34.82 8.11
CA PRO A 181 -3.09 -34.65 7.71
C PRO A 181 -2.59 -35.84 6.91
N GLU A 182 -1.66 -35.60 5.98
CA GLU A 182 -0.98 -36.68 5.28
C GLU A 182 -0.15 -37.57 6.23
N THR A 183 0.23 -37.02 7.39
CA THR A 183 0.97 -37.70 8.45
C THR A 183 0.09 -38.51 9.41
N GLU A 184 -1.25 -38.44 9.31
CA GLU A 184 -2.19 -39.13 10.22
C GLU A 184 -2.69 -40.46 9.62
N SER A 185 -2.41 -41.58 10.30
CA SER A 185 -2.84 -42.92 9.84
C SER A 185 -4.30 -43.25 10.14
N GLY A 186 -4.95 -42.54 11.08
CA GLY A 186 -6.29 -42.86 11.58
C GLY A 186 -7.46 -42.14 10.90
N GLY A 187 -7.20 -41.32 9.88
CA GLY A 187 -8.26 -40.59 9.17
C GLY A 187 -8.95 -39.49 9.99
N ARG A 188 -8.33 -39.05 11.10
CA ARG A 188 -8.89 -38.04 12.00
C ARG A 188 -8.60 -36.64 11.50
N ILE A 189 -9.57 -35.75 11.65
CA ILE A 189 -9.41 -34.33 11.30
C ILE A 189 -8.60 -33.66 12.40
N HIS A 190 -7.49 -33.03 12.01
CA HIS A 190 -6.69 -32.19 12.89
C HIS A 190 -6.94 -30.72 12.56
N THR A 191 -6.67 -29.86 13.53
CA THR A 191 -6.67 -28.41 13.34
C THR A 191 -5.25 -27.91 13.50
N SER A 192 -4.77 -27.21 12.49
CA SER A 192 -3.43 -26.62 12.47
C SER A 192 -3.51 -25.15 12.09
N ALA A 193 -2.44 -24.41 12.34
CA ALA A 193 -2.36 -22.98 12.05
C ALA A 193 -0.99 -22.58 11.52
N ALA A 194 -0.96 -21.50 10.76
CA ALA A 194 0.24 -20.80 10.32
C ALA A 194 0.01 -19.29 10.47
N THR A 195 1.08 -18.54 10.73
CA THR A 195 1.04 -17.07 10.80
C THR A 195 1.57 -16.49 9.50
N VAL A 196 0.89 -15.47 8.99
CA VAL A 196 1.37 -14.64 7.89
C VAL A 196 1.59 -13.24 8.44
N ALA A 197 2.77 -12.67 8.24
CA ALA A 197 3.05 -11.27 8.49
C ALA A 197 3.32 -10.58 7.15
N VAL A 198 2.67 -9.44 6.93
CA VAL A 198 2.85 -8.59 5.75
C VAL A 198 3.36 -7.24 6.23
N LEU A 199 4.55 -6.87 5.76
CA LEU A 199 5.26 -5.65 6.09
C LEU A 199 5.46 -4.84 4.79
N PRO A 200 5.42 -3.50 4.84
CA PRO A 200 5.80 -2.71 3.67
C PRO A 200 7.30 -2.86 3.42
N GLU A 201 7.70 -2.88 2.15
CA GLU A 201 9.12 -2.78 1.80
C GLU A 201 9.65 -1.42 2.28
N ALA A 202 10.67 -1.44 3.14
CA ALA A 202 11.30 -0.21 3.61
C ALA A 202 12.05 0.44 2.43
N GLN A 203 11.85 1.74 2.24
CA GLN A 203 12.71 2.51 1.35
C GLN A 203 14.02 2.79 2.08
N ASP A 204 15.15 2.50 1.44
CA ASP A 204 16.45 2.92 1.95
C ASP A 204 16.44 4.44 2.07
N VAL A 205 16.63 4.92 3.30
CA VAL A 205 16.79 6.35 3.57
C VAL A 205 18.28 6.62 3.47
N ASP A 206 18.68 7.40 2.47
CA ASP A 206 20.02 7.96 2.42
C ASP A 206 20.19 8.94 3.58
N ILE A 207 20.79 8.47 4.67
CA ILE A 207 21.12 9.31 5.83
C ILE A 207 22.41 10.05 5.51
N GLU A 208 22.29 11.30 5.11
CA GLU A 208 23.42 12.21 4.99
C GLU A 208 23.87 12.65 6.40
N ILE A 209 25.03 12.15 6.85
CA ILE A 209 25.61 12.58 8.12
C ILE A 209 26.33 13.91 7.91
N ASN A 210 25.75 15.00 8.40
CA ASN A 210 26.39 16.30 8.36
C ASN A 210 27.63 16.32 9.28
N ALA A 211 28.79 16.67 8.73
CA ALA A 211 30.03 16.73 9.48
C ALA A 211 29.97 17.69 10.69
N ASN A 212 29.10 18.71 10.66
CA ASN A 212 28.92 19.65 11.78
C ASN A 212 28.20 19.03 12.98
N ASP A 213 27.44 17.95 12.78
CA ASP A 213 26.75 17.21 13.84
C ASP A 213 27.64 16.11 14.45
N ILE A 214 28.81 15.88 13.86
CA ILE A 214 29.80 14.91 14.34
C ILE A 214 30.79 15.63 15.25
N ARG A 215 30.74 15.33 16.55
CA ARG A 215 31.87 15.67 17.44
C ARG A 215 32.97 14.63 17.28
N ILE A 216 34.07 15.04 16.68
CA ILE A 216 35.28 14.21 16.54
C ILE A 216 36.24 14.58 17.67
N ASP A 217 36.34 13.69 18.66
CA ASP A 217 37.34 13.82 19.73
C ASP A 217 38.57 12.98 19.34
N THR A 218 39.72 13.62 19.16
CA THR A 218 41.00 12.92 18.89
C THR A 218 41.77 12.75 20.20
N MET A 219 42.22 11.54 20.47
CA MET A 219 42.93 11.13 21.67
C MET A 219 44.23 10.39 21.35
N ARG A 220 45.03 10.16 22.40
CA ARG A 220 46.21 9.32 22.31
C ARG A 220 45.82 7.85 22.33
N SER A 221 46.39 7.10 21.40
CA SER A 221 46.17 5.66 21.31
C SER A 221 46.73 4.95 22.55
N SER A 222 45.96 4.05 23.18
CA SER A 222 46.43 3.26 24.31
C SER A 222 47.02 1.94 23.83
N GLY A 223 48.32 1.72 24.06
CA GLY A 223 49.01 0.50 23.62
C GLY A 223 50.53 0.55 23.81
N ALA A 224 51.19 -0.59 23.61
CA ALA A 224 52.66 -0.66 23.65
C ALA A 224 53.25 0.02 22.41
N GLY A 225 53.65 1.27 22.57
CA GLY A 225 54.22 2.10 21.51
C GLY A 225 55.45 2.87 21.97
N GLY A 226 56.33 3.19 21.03
CA GLY A 226 57.51 4.03 21.29
C GLY A 226 57.13 5.50 21.55
N GLN A 227 58.13 6.39 21.60
CA GLN A 227 57.92 7.83 21.86
C GLN A 227 56.82 8.45 20.98
N HIS A 228 56.70 8.01 19.73
CA HIS A 228 55.72 8.49 18.76
C HIS A 228 54.25 8.30 19.21
N VAL A 229 53.95 7.24 19.97
CA VAL A 229 52.59 6.95 20.47
C VAL A 229 52.23 7.84 21.66
N ASN A 230 53.24 8.38 22.38
CA ASN A 230 53.01 9.30 23.50
C ASN A 230 52.88 10.77 23.08
N THR A 231 53.26 11.12 21.86
CA THR A 231 53.26 12.50 21.36
C THR A 231 52.29 12.79 20.23
N THR A 232 51.76 11.76 19.56
CA THR A 232 50.87 11.91 18.40
C THR A 232 49.45 11.51 18.79
N ASP A 233 48.50 12.41 18.56
CA ASP A 233 47.08 12.14 18.79
C ASP A 233 46.51 11.53 17.49
N SER A 234 46.35 10.21 17.49
CA SER A 234 46.02 9.41 16.29
C SER A 234 44.85 8.46 16.48
N ALA A 235 44.13 8.54 17.60
CA ALA A 235 42.95 7.71 17.91
C ALA A 235 41.72 8.58 18.18
#